data_AF-A0AAN6EW69-F1
#
_entry.id   AF-A0AAN6EW69-F1
#
_cell.length_a   1.000
_cell.length_b   1.000
_cell.length_c   1.000
_cell.angle_alpha   90.00
_cell.angle_beta   90.00
_cell.angle_gamma   90.00
#
_symmetry.space_group_name_H-M   'P 1'
#
loop_
_entity.id
_entity.type
_entity.pdbx_description
1 polymer ?
#
loop_
_entity_poly.entity_id
_entity_poly.type
_entity_poly.pdbx_seq_one_letter_code
_entity_poly.pdbx_strand_id
1 'polypeptide(L)'
;MDDLDQVAEEGHYEDEDTRPTSRKELWGWYSYGWAAEVFAICAMGSFLPITLEQLARDRGVLLSDKKTPCNAGWQNGGDTSPAGRTVFDLPKHRHNELPPCVIYVLGAEINTASFAMYTFSISVLIQALLIISMSAAADHGRFRKTFLLVFAFTGATATALFIAVVPKVYLLGALLAMIANTCFGASFVLLNSFLPLLVRYHPSIDHGRSRGDLLPDDVRQREDDEGYDEPEDDNLASSTSALLPRDVSNETPSTAVISPELKLSTKISSNGIGIGYIAGLFVQAVAILIVVATGSTTFSLRLVLMVVGLWWFVFSIPAALWLRPRPGPPLPTELTGHSGWVGYVTYAWKALFKTIGHARRLKDLVIFLCAWFLLSDSIATVSGTAVLFAKTSLGMKTEALGLINVIAMTAGVIGAFYWSFVSRVFNLSASRTIVACICLFEIIPLYGLLGFIPAIKRYGVFGLQQPWEMYPLGAVYGFVLGGLSSYCRAFFGELIPPGFEAAFYALYAITDKGSSIFGPAIVGAITDRYGEIRPAFVFLAVLIFLPLPLMLLVDVDRGKAEASTMSLELEGKRQEIDRDARYTAIPTIVLSEEED
;
A
#
# COMPACT_ATOMS: atom_id res chain seq x y z
N MET A 1 37.57 -41.76 14.54
CA MET A 1 36.41 -41.92 13.63
C MET A 1 35.16 -41.42 14.35
N ASP A 2 35.26 -40.20 14.93
CA ASP A 2 34.24 -39.59 15.79
C ASP A 2 34.35 -38.04 15.72
N ASP A 3 34.79 -37.49 14.59
CA ASP A 3 34.96 -36.03 14.37
C ASP A 3 34.47 -35.60 12.97
N LEU A 4 33.42 -36.25 12.45
CA LEU A 4 32.88 -35.94 11.11
C LEU A 4 31.40 -35.52 11.09
N ASP A 5 30.70 -35.49 12.23
CA ASP A 5 29.27 -35.18 12.28
C ASP A 5 28.92 -33.75 12.72
N GLN A 6 29.88 -32.81 12.70
CA GLN A 6 29.64 -31.45 13.24
C GLN A 6 29.85 -30.28 12.29
N VAL A 7 29.90 -30.47 10.96
CA VAL A 7 29.95 -29.34 10.00
C VAL A 7 29.04 -29.58 8.78
N ALA A 8 27.79 -29.95 9.06
CA ALA A 8 26.69 -29.74 8.13
C ALA A 8 25.59 -28.92 8.81
N GLU A 9 25.98 -27.85 9.52
CA GLU A 9 24.99 -26.89 10.03
C GLU A 9 24.47 -26.04 8.88
N GLU A 10 23.13 -26.00 8.78
CA GLU A 10 22.36 -25.09 7.96
C GLU A 10 22.93 -23.66 8.04
N GLY A 11 22.93 -22.93 6.93
CA GLY A 11 23.63 -21.64 6.74
C GLY A 11 23.27 -20.52 7.72
N HIS A 12 23.72 -20.65 8.95
CA HIS A 12 23.63 -19.70 10.05
C HIS A 12 24.89 -18.83 10.07
N TYR A 13 24.72 -17.54 10.28
CA TYR A 13 25.83 -16.59 10.44
C TYR A 13 25.97 -16.18 11.92
N GLU A 14 27.19 -15.80 12.34
CA GLU A 14 27.56 -15.62 13.77
C GLU A 14 26.63 -14.72 14.60
N ASP A 15 25.94 -13.74 13.98
CA ASP A 15 25.04 -12.79 14.64
C ASP A 15 23.54 -13.16 14.54
N GLU A 16 23.16 -14.32 13.95
CA GLU A 16 21.75 -14.68 13.72
C GLU A 16 20.99 -14.97 15.03
N ASP A 17 19.93 -14.20 15.30
CA ASP A 17 19.06 -14.41 16.47
C ASP A 17 18.01 -15.50 16.18
N THR A 18 18.33 -16.74 16.57
CA THR A 18 17.47 -17.93 16.41
C THR A 18 16.44 -18.12 17.51
N ARG A 19 16.34 -17.20 18.49
CA ARG A 19 15.40 -17.37 19.61
C ARG A 19 13.94 -17.37 19.13
N PRO A 20 13.09 -18.23 19.72
CA PRO A 20 11.70 -18.34 19.33
C PRO A 20 10.95 -17.02 19.54
N THR A 21 10.03 -16.73 18.63
CA THR A 21 9.20 -15.51 18.65
C THR A 21 8.38 -15.46 19.93
N SER A 22 8.59 -14.41 20.73
CA SER A 22 7.84 -14.23 21.98
C SER A 22 6.47 -13.62 21.71
N ARG A 23 5.47 -13.94 22.54
CA ARG A 23 4.18 -13.22 22.54
C ARG A 23 4.37 -11.71 22.69
N LYS A 24 5.33 -11.25 23.49
CA LYS A 24 5.63 -9.82 23.64
C LYS A 24 6.09 -9.19 22.33
N GLU A 25 6.94 -9.90 21.58
CA GLU A 25 7.45 -9.45 20.29
C GLU A 25 6.34 -9.33 19.25
N LEU A 26 5.42 -10.30 19.22
CA LEU A 26 4.24 -10.27 18.38
C LEU A 26 3.31 -9.10 18.73
N TRP A 27 3.08 -8.83 20.01
CA TRP A 27 2.35 -7.64 20.46
C TRP A 27 3.05 -6.34 20.10
N GLY A 28 4.38 -6.30 20.08
CA GLY A 28 5.15 -5.15 19.58
C GLY A 28 4.96 -4.90 18.09
N TRP A 29 4.84 -5.97 17.29
CA TRP A 29 4.51 -5.87 15.87
C TRP A 29 3.07 -5.34 15.67
N TYR A 30 2.10 -5.89 16.39
CA TYR A 30 0.71 -5.42 16.36
C TYR A 30 0.55 -3.98 16.85
N SER A 31 1.26 -3.57 17.90
CA SER A 31 1.18 -2.21 18.42
C SER A 31 1.66 -1.18 17.40
N TYR A 32 2.65 -1.53 16.58
CA TYR A 32 3.09 -0.63 15.52
C TYR A 32 2.04 -0.48 14.42
N GLY A 33 1.39 -1.57 14.00
CA GLY A 33 0.24 -1.51 13.08
C GLY A 33 -0.89 -0.62 13.63
N TRP A 34 -1.23 -0.79 14.92
CA TRP A 34 -2.19 0.07 15.63
C TRP A 34 -1.79 1.56 15.64
N ALA A 35 -0.50 1.85 15.64
CA ALA A 35 0.03 3.21 15.65
C ALA A 35 0.03 3.86 14.25
N ALA A 36 0.63 3.16 13.28
CA ALA A 36 0.96 3.72 11.98
C ALA A 36 -0.24 3.76 11.02
N GLU A 37 -1.16 2.79 11.08
CA GLU A 37 -2.29 2.72 10.15
C GLU A 37 -3.22 3.94 10.26
N VAL A 38 -3.31 4.52 11.46
CA VAL A 38 -4.04 5.77 11.72
C VAL A 38 -3.55 6.92 10.87
N PHE A 39 -2.23 7.02 10.62
CA PHE A 39 -1.68 8.06 9.75
C PHE A 39 -2.14 7.88 8.29
N ALA A 40 -2.12 6.65 7.77
CA ALA A 40 -2.59 6.36 6.41
C ALA A 40 -4.06 6.71 6.23
N ILE A 41 -4.89 6.32 7.19
CA ILE A 41 -6.34 6.48 7.12
C ILE A 41 -6.74 7.92 7.36
N CYS A 42 -6.34 8.52 8.49
CA CYS A 42 -6.84 9.81 8.91
C CYS A 42 -6.07 10.95 8.23
N ALA A 43 -4.74 10.93 8.29
CA ALA A 43 -3.93 12.03 7.75
C ALA A 43 -3.88 11.96 6.23
N MET A 44 -3.29 10.91 5.65
CA MET A 44 -3.12 10.79 4.20
C MET A 44 -4.46 10.71 3.46
N GLY A 45 -5.38 9.88 3.94
CA GLY A 45 -6.67 9.64 3.30
C GLY A 45 -7.68 10.78 3.42
N SER A 46 -7.43 11.81 4.24
CA SER A 46 -8.41 12.90 4.43
C SER A 46 -7.77 14.23 4.82
N PHE A 47 -7.21 14.33 6.03
CA PHE A 47 -6.93 15.63 6.63
C PHE A 47 -5.71 16.35 6.07
N LEU A 48 -4.69 15.63 5.61
CA LEU A 48 -3.44 16.22 5.12
C LEU A 48 -3.64 16.97 3.78
N PRO A 49 -4.29 16.41 2.74
CA PRO A 49 -4.65 17.18 1.54
C PRO A 49 -5.51 18.40 1.84
N ILE A 50 -6.54 18.24 2.69
CA ILE A 50 -7.45 19.31 3.10
C ILE A 50 -6.68 20.43 3.81
N THR A 51 -5.75 20.10 4.70
CA THR A 51 -4.97 21.06 5.49
C THR A 51 -3.99 21.83 4.62
N LEU A 52 -3.27 21.14 3.73
CA LEU A 52 -2.34 21.78 2.79
C LEU A 52 -3.07 22.75 1.86
N GLU A 53 -4.21 22.34 1.31
CA GLU A 53 -5.05 23.22 0.49
C GLU A 53 -5.57 24.41 1.29
N GLN A 54 -6.03 24.20 2.53
CA GLN A 54 -6.53 25.29 3.38
C GLN A 54 -5.42 26.30 3.72
N LEU A 55 -4.23 25.82 4.10
CA LEU A 55 -3.10 26.69 4.43
C LEU A 55 -2.64 27.51 3.22
N ALA A 56 -2.65 26.91 2.04
CA ALA A 56 -2.39 27.61 0.78
C ALA A 56 -3.49 28.64 0.48
N ARG A 57 -4.77 28.27 0.62
CA ARG A 57 -5.93 29.15 0.41
C ARG A 57 -5.96 30.34 1.36
N ASP A 58 -5.65 30.13 2.64
CA ASP A 58 -5.60 31.19 3.65
C ASP A 58 -4.53 32.26 3.33
N ARG A 59 -3.58 31.95 2.43
CA ARG A 59 -2.62 32.92 1.89
C ARG A 59 -2.84 33.30 0.43
N GLY A 60 -3.66 32.55 -0.28
CA GLY A 60 -3.92 32.72 -1.69
C GLY A 60 -4.74 33.97 -1.99
N VAL A 61 -4.67 34.37 -3.24
CA VAL A 61 -5.50 35.43 -3.83
C VAL A 61 -6.45 34.81 -4.85
N LEU A 62 -7.58 35.47 -5.08
CA LEU A 62 -8.56 35.02 -6.06
C LEU A 62 -7.95 35.02 -7.47
N LEU A 63 -8.18 33.96 -8.23
CA LEU A 63 -7.68 33.82 -9.60
C LEU A 63 -8.15 34.97 -10.52
N SER A 64 -9.35 35.52 -10.27
CA SER A 64 -9.97 36.55 -11.10
C SER A 64 -9.30 37.93 -11.01
N ASP A 65 -8.86 38.33 -9.83
CA ASP A 65 -8.37 39.69 -9.53
C ASP A 65 -6.93 39.70 -9.02
N LYS A 66 -6.38 38.54 -8.63
CA LYS A 66 -4.99 38.32 -8.19
C LYS A 66 -4.51 39.25 -7.05
N LYS A 67 -5.42 39.98 -6.42
CA LYS A 67 -5.16 40.97 -5.37
C LYS A 67 -6.03 40.76 -4.14
N THR A 68 -7.27 40.36 -4.35
CA THR A 68 -8.23 40.06 -3.29
C THR A 68 -7.87 38.75 -2.57
N PRO A 69 -7.70 38.76 -1.24
CA PRO A 69 -7.45 37.55 -0.47
C PRO A 69 -8.61 36.56 -0.63
N CYS A 70 -8.31 35.27 -0.75
CA CYS A 70 -9.35 34.24 -0.88
C CYS A 70 -10.32 34.17 0.31
N ASN A 71 -9.86 34.57 1.50
CA ASN A 71 -10.70 34.66 2.70
C ASN A 71 -11.77 35.77 2.62
N ALA A 72 -11.61 36.78 1.77
CA ALA A 72 -12.63 37.82 1.55
C ALA A 72 -13.83 37.30 0.73
N GLY A 73 -13.63 36.27 -0.09
CA GLY A 73 -14.71 35.58 -0.81
C GLY A 73 -15.67 34.81 0.10
N TRP A 74 -15.24 34.50 1.33
CA TRP A 74 -16.07 33.84 2.35
C TRP A 74 -17.14 34.78 2.94
N GLN A 75 -16.86 36.08 3.02
CA GLN A 75 -17.78 37.06 3.61
C GLN A 75 -18.85 37.54 2.62
N ASN A 76 -18.57 37.56 1.32
CA ASN A 76 -19.53 38.02 0.31
C ASN A 76 -20.61 36.97 -0.06
N GLY A 77 -20.58 35.78 0.54
CA GLY A 77 -21.63 34.76 0.45
C GLY A 77 -22.66 34.82 1.58
N GLY A 78 -22.45 35.66 2.59
CA GLY A 78 -23.41 35.97 3.65
C GLY A 78 -23.75 37.46 3.62
N ASP A 79 -25.00 37.77 3.26
CA ASP A 79 -25.65 39.07 3.48
C ASP A 79 -24.88 40.33 3.08
N THR A 80 -24.91 40.69 1.79
CA THR A 80 -25.12 42.09 1.38
C THR A 80 -25.60 42.16 -0.06
N SER A 81 -26.93 42.16 -0.27
CA SER A 81 -27.50 42.76 -1.48
C SER A 81 -27.86 44.22 -1.16
N PRO A 82 -27.31 45.22 -1.87
CA PRO A 82 -27.92 46.53 -1.92
C PRO A 82 -29.28 46.38 -2.61
N ALA A 83 -30.33 46.82 -1.93
CA ALA A 83 -31.69 46.84 -2.46
C ALA A 83 -31.72 47.53 -3.84
N GLY A 84 -32.37 46.86 -4.81
CA GLY A 84 -32.79 47.46 -6.06
C GLY A 84 -32.06 46.94 -7.29
N ARG A 85 -32.48 45.77 -7.80
CA ARG A 85 -32.53 45.49 -9.24
C ARG A 85 -33.60 44.42 -9.53
N THR A 86 -34.32 44.70 -10.61
CA THR A 86 -35.63 44.16 -10.98
C THR A 86 -35.62 42.67 -11.31
N VAL A 87 -36.72 42.02 -10.96
CA VAL A 87 -37.11 40.67 -11.37
C VAL A 87 -37.18 40.62 -12.90
N PHE A 88 -36.40 39.72 -13.52
CA PHE A 88 -36.30 39.33 -14.94
C PHE A 88 -34.88 39.48 -15.52
N ASP A 89 -33.99 38.51 -15.22
CA ASP A 89 -33.02 37.87 -16.16
C ASP A 89 -32.02 36.93 -15.43
N LEU A 90 -32.14 35.60 -15.67
CA LEU A 90 -31.15 34.49 -15.62
C LEU A 90 -30.21 34.25 -14.39
N PRO A 91 -29.57 33.05 -14.28
CA PRO A 91 -30.09 31.77 -13.78
C PRO A 91 -29.64 31.43 -12.32
N LYS A 92 -30.53 30.75 -11.59
CA LYS A 92 -30.45 30.39 -10.16
C LYS A 92 -29.54 29.18 -9.83
N HIS A 93 -28.34 29.08 -10.41
CA HIS A 93 -27.47 27.89 -10.29
C HIS A 93 -26.00 28.11 -9.87
N ARG A 94 -25.61 29.24 -9.29
CA ARG A 94 -24.32 29.33 -8.57
C ARG A 94 -24.46 28.77 -7.15
N HIS A 95 -24.53 27.45 -6.99
CA HIS A 95 -24.52 26.83 -5.67
C HIS A 95 -23.10 26.34 -5.34
N ASN A 96 -22.49 26.95 -4.30
CA ASN A 96 -21.39 26.45 -3.47
C ASN A 96 -19.99 26.14 -4.04
N GLU A 97 -19.72 26.35 -5.34
CA GLU A 97 -18.34 26.24 -5.84
C GLU A 97 -17.46 27.34 -5.23
N LEU A 98 -16.40 26.93 -4.51
CA LEU A 98 -15.45 27.89 -3.94
C LEU A 98 -14.69 28.56 -5.10
N PRO A 99 -14.52 29.90 -5.07
CA PRO A 99 -13.79 30.56 -6.14
C PRO A 99 -12.34 30.06 -6.18
N PRO A 100 -11.78 29.86 -7.39
CA PRO A 100 -10.43 29.35 -7.54
C PRO A 100 -9.40 30.33 -6.98
N CYS A 101 -8.42 29.77 -6.27
CA CYS A 101 -7.40 30.51 -5.54
C CYS A 101 -6.02 30.15 -6.05
N VAL A 102 -5.14 31.14 -6.15
CA VAL A 102 -3.76 30.96 -6.57
C VAL A 102 -2.79 31.43 -5.50
N ILE A 103 -1.67 30.73 -5.45
CA ILE A 103 -0.50 31.10 -4.66
C ILE A 103 0.71 31.23 -5.59
N TYR A 104 1.69 32.01 -5.14
CA TYR A 104 2.96 32.17 -5.83
C TYR A 104 4.04 31.37 -5.11
N VAL A 105 4.56 30.33 -5.76
CA VAL A 105 5.66 29.51 -5.25
C VAL A 105 6.86 29.73 -6.16
N LEU A 106 7.94 30.32 -5.64
CA LEU A 106 9.16 30.63 -6.40
C LEU A 106 8.90 31.44 -7.70
N GLY A 107 7.84 32.26 -7.73
CA GLY A 107 7.44 33.06 -8.89
C GLY A 107 6.49 32.34 -9.87
N ALA A 108 6.21 31.06 -9.69
CA ALA A 108 5.21 30.32 -10.46
C ALA A 108 3.81 30.46 -9.85
N GLU A 109 2.79 30.63 -10.71
CA GLU A 109 1.37 30.64 -10.34
C GLU A 109 0.88 29.21 -10.19
N ILE A 110 0.43 28.83 -8.99
CA ILE A 110 -0.06 27.48 -8.68
C ILE A 110 -1.42 27.58 -7.98
N ASN A 111 -2.39 26.76 -8.39
CA ASN A 111 -3.69 26.67 -7.73
C ASN A 111 -3.53 26.02 -6.34
N THR A 112 -4.31 26.46 -5.35
CA THR A 112 -4.24 25.93 -3.98
C THR A 112 -4.53 24.42 -3.91
N ALA A 113 -5.39 23.92 -4.79
CA ALA A 113 -5.65 22.49 -4.95
C ALA A 113 -4.42 21.74 -5.51
N SER A 114 -3.84 22.25 -6.59
CA SER A 114 -2.64 21.68 -7.23
C SER A 114 -1.44 21.66 -6.28
N PHE A 115 -1.30 22.66 -5.41
CA PHE A 115 -0.26 22.70 -4.38
C PHE A 115 -0.25 21.45 -3.49
N ALA A 116 -1.43 21.03 -3.01
CA ALA A 116 -1.55 19.80 -2.21
C ALA A 116 -1.13 18.58 -3.05
N MET A 117 -1.64 18.47 -4.29
CA MET A 117 -1.34 17.35 -5.18
C MET A 117 0.14 17.22 -5.55
N TYR A 118 0.80 18.34 -5.87
CA TYR A 118 2.25 18.37 -6.12
C TYR A 118 3.05 17.99 -4.89
N THR A 119 2.63 18.45 -3.71
CA THR A 119 3.28 18.07 -2.43
C THR A 119 3.23 16.55 -2.23
N PHE A 120 2.07 15.92 -2.48
CA PHE A 120 1.94 14.46 -2.41
C PHE A 120 2.81 13.74 -3.44
N SER A 121 2.76 14.16 -4.70
CA SER A 121 3.58 13.56 -5.77
C SER A 121 5.08 13.58 -5.42
N ILE A 122 5.60 14.75 -5.00
CA ILE A 122 7.00 14.90 -4.60
C ILE A 122 7.30 14.03 -3.37
N SER A 123 6.40 13.97 -2.39
CA SER A 123 6.59 13.14 -1.19
C SER A 123 6.71 11.64 -1.51
N VAL A 124 5.89 11.15 -2.46
CA VAL A 124 5.90 9.75 -2.88
C VAL A 124 7.15 9.44 -3.70
N LEU A 125 7.63 10.38 -4.53
CA LEU A 125 8.91 10.23 -5.23
C LEU A 125 10.08 10.08 -4.25
N ILE A 126 10.15 10.97 -3.25
CA ILE A 126 11.18 10.91 -2.20
C ILE A 126 11.06 9.59 -1.42
N GLN A 127 9.83 9.18 -1.09
CA GLN A 127 9.54 7.91 -0.43
C GLN A 127 10.05 6.70 -1.22
N ALA A 128 9.77 6.62 -2.52
CA ALA A 128 10.20 5.52 -3.37
C ALA A 128 11.74 5.43 -3.43
N LEU A 129 12.42 6.56 -3.62
CA LEU A 129 13.89 6.62 -3.66
C LEU A 129 14.51 6.21 -2.32
N LEU A 130 13.91 6.63 -1.21
CA LEU A 130 14.39 6.30 0.13
C LEU A 130 14.20 4.81 0.44
N ILE A 131 13.04 4.23 0.12
CA ILE A 131 12.75 2.81 0.32
C ILE A 131 13.75 1.93 -0.44
N ILE A 132 14.02 2.25 -1.71
CA ILE A 132 15.00 1.50 -2.52
C ILE A 132 16.40 1.63 -1.94
N SER A 133 16.79 2.83 -1.49
CA SER A 133 18.16 3.08 -1.01
C SER A 133 18.45 2.42 0.33
N MET A 134 17.42 2.24 1.18
CA MET A 134 17.61 1.67 2.52
C MET A 134 17.35 0.16 2.61
N SER A 135 16.71 -0.47 1.61
CA SER A 135 16.25 -1.87 1.67
C SER A 135 17.40 -2.84 1.95
N ALA A 136 18.52 -2.72 1.24
CA ALA A 136 19.68 -3.56 1.49
C ALA A 136 20.28 -3.38 2.89
N ALA A 137 20.31 -2.16 3.42
CA ALA A 137 20.81 -1.90 4.78
C ALA A 137 19.84 -2.43 5.86
N ALA A 138 18.56 -2.56 5.54
CA ALA A 138 17.57 -3.17 6.40
C ALA A 138 17.61 -4.71 6.34
N ASP A 139 17.94 -5.26 5.18
CA ASP A 139 18.03 -6.70 4.94
C ASP A 139 19.36 -7.30 5.40
N HIS A 140 20.45 -6.53 5.31
CA HIS A 140 21.80 -6.94 5.67
C HIS A 140 22.32 -6.06 6.82
N GLY A 141 22.30 -6.58 8.05
CA GLY A 141 22.83 -5.90 9.23
C GLY A 141 21.82 -5.68 10.37
N ARG A 142 22.23 -4.91 11.38
CA ARG A 142 21.50 -4.72 12.65
C ARG A 142 20.52 -3.54 12.62
N PHE A 143 20.42 -2.84 11.49
CA PHE A 143 19.78 -1.51 11.41
C PHE A 143 18.27 -1.54 11.22
N ARG A 144 17.66 -2.69 10.91
CA ARG A 144 16.22 -2.81 10.61
C ARG A 144 15.32 -2.21 11.67
N LYS A 145 15.49 -2.62 12.94
CA LYS A 145 14.71 -2.09 14.07
C LYS A 145 15.00 -0.59 14.27
N THR A 146 16.26 -0.20 14.18
CA THR A 146 16.67 1.20 14.36
C THR A 146 16.03 2.11 13.32
N PHE A 147 16.08 1.74 12.04
CA PHE A 147 15.43 2.48 10.96
C PHE A 147 13.91 2.52 11.13
N LEU A 148 13.27 1.41 11.50
CA LEU A 148 11.83 1.38 11.77
C LEU A 148 11.45 2.46 12.79
N LEU A 149 12.16 2.50 13.92
CA LEU A 149 11.88 3.45 15.00
C LEU A 149 12.25 4.89 14.64
N VAL A 150 13.39 5.12 13.99
CA VAL A 150 13.82 6.46 13.56
C VAL A 150 12.78 7.06 12.62
N PHE A 151 12.33 6.32 11.60
CA PHE A 151 11.29 6.79 10.69
C PHE A 151 9.95 6.96 11.41
N ALA A 152 9.54 6.02 12.26
CA ALA A 152 8.30 6.13 13.03
C ALA A 152 8.26 7.41 13.88
N PHE A 153 9.27 7.65 14.72
CA PHE A 153 9.30 8.83 15.59
C PHE A 153 9.47 10.13 14.82
N THR A 154 10.26 10.14 13.74
CA THR A 154 10.45 11.32 12.90
C THR A 154 9.13 11.69 12.19
N GLY A 155 8.44 10.71 11.60
CA GLY A 155 7.16 10.92 10.92
C GLY A 155 6.05 11.34 11.89
N ALA A 156 5.96 10.69 13.05
CA ALA A 156 5.00 11.03 14.09
C ALA A 156 5.21 12.45 14.62
N THR A 157 6.46 12.84 14.86
CA THR A 157 6.82 14.20 15.30
C THR A 157 6.53 15.23 14.21
N ALA A 158 6.87 14.95 12.95
CA ALA A 158 6.55 15.84 11.82
C ALA A 158 5.04 16.06 11.67
N THR A 159 4.25 15.00 11.86
CA THR A 159 2.78 15.08 11.86
C THR A 159 2.27 15.90 13.06
N ALA A 160 2.84 15.69 14.25
CA ALA A 160 2.45 16.44 15.45
C ALA A 160 2.77 17.95 15.35
N LEU A 161 3.87 18.30 14.69
CA LEU A 161 4.31 19.69 14.49
C LEU A 161 3.39 20.53 13.59
N PHE A 162 2.41 19.93 12.91
CA PHE A 162 1.41 20.68 12.12
C PHE A 162 0.65 21.72 12.95
N ILE A 163 0.54 21.54 14.27
CA ILE A 163 -0.08 22.52 15.17
C ILE A 163 0.62 23.89 15.12
N ALA A 164 1.94 23.91 14.93
CA ALA A 164 2.74 25.14 14.86
C ALA A 164 2.72 25.80 13.47
N VAL A 165 2.23 25.10 12.45
CA VAL A 165 2.21 25.61 11.07
C VAL A 165 1.11 26.67 10.96
N VAL A 166 1.50 27.91 10.74
CA VAL A 166 0.59 29.01 10.41
C VAL A 166 0.51 29.21 8.90
N PRO A 167 -0.58 29.80 8.35
CA PRO A 167 -0.67 30.10 6.92
C PRO A 167 0.55 30.87 6.38
N LYS A 168 1.21 31.69 7.22
CA LYS A 168 2.44 32.41 6.85
C LYS A 168 3.59 31.51 6.38
N VAL A 169 3.65 30.29 6.85
CA VAL A 169 4.70 29.32 6.56
C VAL A 169 4.11 28.06 5.92
N TYR A 170 3.13 28.20 5.01
CA TYR A 170 2.48 27.06 4.36
C TYR A 170 3.46 26.10 3.66
N LEU A 171 4.61 26.60 3.16
CA LEU A 171 5.71 25.78 2.61
C LEU A 171 6.35 24.86 3.66
N LEU A 172 6.46 25.29 4.92
CA LEU A 172 6.88 24.42 6.01
C LEU A 172 5.87 23.30 6.24
N GLY A 173 4.57 23.60 6.10
CA GLY A 173 3.52 22.59 6.11
C GLY A 173 3.71 21.53 5.03
N ALA A 174 4.04 21.93 3.79
CA ALA A 174 4.35 20.99 2.73
C ALA A 174 5.60 20.14 3.03
N LEU A 175 6.67 20.75 3.55
CA LEU A 175 7.87 20.02 3.95
C LEU A 175 7.57 18.97 5.05
N LEU A 176 6.79 19.35 6.07
CA LEU A 176 6.39 18.42 7.13
C LEU A 176 5.51 17.29 6.59
N ALA A 177 4.59 17.58 5.66
CA ALA A 177 3.80 16.55 4.97
C ALA A 177 4.70 15.57 4.21
N MET A 178 5.70 16.07 3.47
CA MET A 178 6.64 15.22 2.74
C MET A 178 7.42 14.30 3.69
N ILE A 179 7.98 14.87 4.77
CA ILE A 179 8.71 14.09 5.78
C ILE A 179 7.81 13.03 6.42
N ALA A 180 6.60 13.40 6.83
CA ALA A 180 5.65 12.49 7.45
C ALA A 180 5.29 11.31 6.53
N ASN A 181 4.94 11.59 5.26
CA ASN A 181 4.57 10.55 4.31
C ASN A 181 5.76 9.64 3.95
N THR A 182 6.94 10.21 3.69
CA THR A 182 8.17 9.45 3.42
C THR A 182 8.53 8.53 4.59
N CYS A 183 8.47 9.05 5.82
CA CYS A 183 8.76 8.28 7.03
C CYS A 183 7.73 7.17 7.27
N PHE A 184 6.43 7.46 7.06
CA PHE A 184 5.38 6.46 7.15
C PHE A 184 5.65 5.30 6.19
N GLY A 185 5.88 5.60 4.91
CA GLY A 185 6.21 4.61 3.90
C GLY A 185 7.41 3.73 4.23
N ALA A 186 8.52 4.36 4.61
CA ALA A 186 9.75 3.66 5.00
C ALA A 186 9.52 2.73 6.20
N SER A 187 8.88 3.26 7.24
CA SER A 187 8.59 2.50 8.46
C SER A 187 7.66 1.30 8.20
N PHE A 188 6.67 1.44 7.33
CA PHE A 188 5.72 0.38 7.02
C PHE A 188 6.36 -0.76 6.22
N VAL A 189 7.27 -0.44 5.28
CA VAL A 189 8.06 -1.46 4.58
C VAL A 189 8.94 -2.23 5.56
N LEU A 190 9.61 -1.53 6.48
CA LEU A 190 10.43 -2.17 7.51
C LEU A 190 9.62 -3.05 8.45
N LEU A 191 8.42 -2.62 8.86
CA LEU A 191 7.51 -3.44 9.65
C LEU A 191 7.15 -4.76 8.95
N ASN A 192 6.80 -4.69 7.67
CA ASN A 192 6.43 -5.87 6.89
C ASN A 192 7.62 -6.83 6.70
N SER A 193 8.85 -6.32 6.67
CA SER A 193 10.05 -7.17 6.61
C SER A 193 10.29 -8.00 7.89
N PHE A 194 9.67 -7.66 9.03
CA PHE A 194 9.72 -8.49 10.24
C PHE A 194 8.79 -9.70 10.17
N LEU A 195 7.71 -9.65 9.38
CA LEU A 195 6.70 -10.69 9.36
C LEU A 195 7.28 -12.08 9.00
N PRO A 196 8.11 -12.24 7.94
CA PRO A 196 8.73 -13.54 7.64
C PRO A 196 9.62 -14.06 8.77
N LEU A 197 10.34 -13.17 9.47
CA LEU A 197 11.20 -13.55 10.59
C LEU A 197 10.37 -14.03 11.80
N LEU A 198 9.28 -13.32 12.10
CA LEU A 198 8.40 -13.70 13.22
C LEU A 198 7.74 -15.06 12.98
N VAL A 199 7.41 -15.36 11.73
CA VAL A 199 6.87 -16.65 11.29
C VAL A 199 7.94 -17.73 11.39
N ARG A 200 9.12 -17.55 10.79
CA ARG A 200 10.21 -18.55 10.78
C ARG A 200 10.56 -19.08 12.18
N TYR A 201 10.58 -18.21 13.19
CA TYR A 201 10.90 -18.59 14.57
C TYR A 201 9.67 -18.77 15.47
N HIS A 202 8.46 -18.89 14.91
CA HIS A 202 7.26 -19.07 15.73
C HIS A 202 7.21 -20.48 16.34
N PRO A 203 6.91 -20.63 17.65
CA PRO A 203 6.91 -21.93 18.33
C PRO A 203 6.04 -23.01 17.68
N SER A 204 4.95 -22.62 17.00
CA SER A 204 4.05 -23.58 16.34
C SER A 204 4.64 -24.23 15.09
N ILE A 205 5.68 -23.65 14.48
CA ILE A 205 6.34 -24.22 13.29
C ILE A 205 7.43 -25.20 13.72
N ASP A 206 8.14 -24.88 14.81
CA ASP A 206 9.18 -25.74 15.40
C ASP A 206 8.59 -27.08 15.90
N HIS A 207 7.44 -27.03 16.58
CA HIS A 207 6.68 -28.23 16.94
C HIS A 207 6.20 -29.05 15.71
N GLY A 208 6.03 -28.40 14.55
CA GLY A 208 5.67 -29.06 13.30
C GLY A 208 6.86 -29.79 12.66
N ARG A 209 8.07 -29.22 12.75
CA ARG A 209 9.32 -29.89 12.33
C ARG A 209 9.62 -31.10 13.20
N SER A 210 9.61 -30.95 14.52
CA SER A 210 9.91 -32.07 15.45
C SER A 210 8.90 -33.21 15.40
N ARG A 211 7.64 -32.97 15.00
CA ARG A 211 6.62 -34.02 14.85
C ARG A 211 6.64 -34.69 13.47
N GLY A 212 7.23 -34.04 12.46
CA GLY A 212 7.53 -34.65 11.16
C GLY A 212 8.71 -35.62 11.21
N ASP A 213 9.69 -35.34 12.06
CA ASP A 213 10.91 -36.15 12.22
C ASP A 213 10.76 -37.36 13.15
N LEU A 214 9.59 -37.54 13.79
CA LEU A 214 9.29 -38.63 14.74
C LEU A 214 8.37 -39.72 14.16
N LEU A 215 8.21 -39.80 12.85
CA LEU A 215 7.57 -40.95 12.20
C LEU A 215 8.66 -41.96 11.81
N PRO A 216 8.75 -43.13 12.47
CA PRO A 216 9.50 -44.25 11.93
C PRO A 216 8.86 -44.66 10.59
N ASP A 217 9.68 -45.01 9.60
CA ASP A 217 9.31 -45.40 8.23
C ASP A 217 8.35 -46.62 8.10
N ASP A 218 7.77 -47.13 9.18
CA ASP A 218 7.18 -48.47 9.25
C ASP A 218 5.66 -48.54 9.53
N VAL A 219 4.90 -47.46 9.29
CA VAL A 219 3.42 -47.55 9.36
C VAL A 219 2.77 -47.04 8.07
N ARG A 220 3.08 -47.74 6.97
CA ARG A 220 2.21 -47.82 5.79
C ARG A 220 1.37 -49.11 5.85
N GLN A 221 0.61 -49.35 6.91
CA GLN A 221 -0.51 -50.30 6.86
C GLN A 221 -1.35 -50.29 8.15
N ARG A 222 -2.64 -50.03 7.94
CA ARG A 222 -3.83 -50.55 8.64
C ARG A 222 -4.34 -49.88 9.92
N GLU A 223 -5.68 -49.92 9.92
CA GLU A 223 -6.67 -49.80 11.01
C GLU A 223 -7.09 -48.36 11.34
N ASP A 224 -8.23 -47.89 10.83
CA ASP A 224 -9.64 -48.25 11.14
C ASP A 224 -10.10 -47.70 12.50
N ASP A 225 -11.04 -46.74 12.40
CA ASP A 225 -12.22 -46.46 13.24
C ASP A 225 -12.17 -46.78 14.75
N GLU A 226 -12.31 -45.74 15.59
CA GLU A 226 -13.40 -45.60 16.59
C GLU A 226 -13.28 -44.27 17.36
N GLY A 227 -14.44 -43.64 17.57
CA GLY A 227 -14.61 -42.20 17.76
C GLY A 227 -14.55 -41.65 19.19
N TYR A 228 -14.58 -40.32 19.26
CA TYR A 228 -15.27 -39.51 20.28
C TYR A 228 -15.53 -38.10 19.72
N ASP A 229 -16.81 -37.73 19.66
CA ASP A 229 -17.38 -36.46 19.21
C ASP A 229 -17.12 -35.28 20.17
N GLU A 230 -16.89 -34.07 19.62
CA GLU A 230 -17.78 -32.90 19.76
C GLU A 230 -17.25 -31.65 18.98
N PRO A 231 -18.09 -30.64 18.66
CA PRO A 231 -18.25 -30.17 17.28
C PRO A 231 -17.61 -28.80 16.98
N GLU A 232 -17.05 -28.64 15.78
CA GLU A 232 -16.87 -27.32 15.16
C GLU A 232 -17.28 -27.36 13.68
N ASP A 233 -18.09 -26.36 13.29
CA ASP A 233 -18.74 -26.16 11.99
C ASP A 233 -17.76 -26.19 10.80
N ASP A 234 -17.74 -27.32 10.08
CA ASP A 234 -17.28 -27.38 8.70
C ASP A 234 -18.46 -27.13 7.75
N ASN A 235 -18.41 -25.99 7.05
CA ASN A 235 -19.10 -25.84 5.77
C ASN A 235 -18.09 -25.35 4.73
N LEU A 236 -17.14 -26.24 4.42
CA LEU A 236 -16.32 -26.17 3.20
C LEU A 236 -16.47 -27.48 2.42
N ALA A 237 -17.67 -27.74 1.91
CA ALA A 237 -17.91 -28.83 0.98
C ALA A 237 -17.70 -28.36 -0.46
N SER A 238 -16.54 -28.73 -1.00
CA SER A 238 -16.34 -29.00 -2.42
C SER A 238 -17.41 -29.98 -2.91
N SER A 239 -18.12 -29.64 -3.98
CA SER A 239 -18.86 -30.63 -4.77
C SER A 239 -19.02 -30.11 -6.20
N THR A 240 -18.38 -30.79 -7.14
CA THR A 240 -18.93 -31.18 -8.46
C THR A 240 -17.83 -31.87 -9.27
N SER A 241 -17.89 -33.21 -9.36
CA SER A 241 -17.45 -33.99 -10.53
C SER A 241 -17.82 -35.45 -10.32
N ALA A 242 -19.01 -35.85 -10.77
CA ALA A 242 -19.33 -37.25 -11.00
C ALA A 242 -20.29 -37.34 -12.20
N LEU A 243 -19.76 -37.76 -13.35
CA LEU A 243 -20.37 -38.69 -14.31
C LEU A 243 -19.45 -38.76 -15.54
N LEU A 244 -18.63 -39.81 -15.65
CA LEU A 244 -18.27 -40.61 -16.84
C LEU A 244 -17.14 -41.62 -16.48
N PRO A 245 -17.00 -42.75 -17.20
CA PRO A 245 -16.33 -43.96 -16.71
C PRO A 245 -14.80 -43.89 -16.75
N ARG A 246 -14.20 -44.61 -15.78
CA ARG A 246 -12.78 -44.94 -15.64
C ARG A 246 -12.12 -45.33 -16.96
N ASP A 247 -11.01 -44.68 -17.30
CA ASP A 247 -9.77 -45.37 -17.71
C ASP A 247 -8.52 -44.47 -17.62
N VAL A 248 -7.55 -44.96 -16.84
CA VAL A 248 -6.08 -44.83 -16.94
C VAL A 248 -5.46 -43.43 -17.10
N SER A 249 -5.00 -42.86 -15.97
CA SER A 249 -3.69 -42.16 -15.71
C SER A 249 -3.86 -41.04 -14.67
N ASN A 250 -3.81 -41.39 -13.38
CA ASN A 250 -3.81 -40.40 -12.29
C ASN A 250 -2.37 -40.01 -11.90
N GLU A 251 -1.82 -39.01 -12.58
CA GLU A 251 -1.04 -37.99 -11.89
C GLU A 251 -2.06 -37.04 -11.23
N THR A 252 -2.18 -37.11 -9.91
CA THR A 252 -3.02 -36.18 -9.16
C THR A 252 -2.48 -34.75 -9.34
N PRO A 253 -3.29 -33.76 -9.73
CA PRO A 253 -2.86 -32.37 -9.62
C PRO A 253 -2.66 -32.07 -8.14
N SER A 254 -1.43 -31.76 -7.76
CA SER A 254 -1.09 -31.40 -6.39
C SER A 254 -2.02 -30.27 -5.95
N THR A 255 -2.96 -30.57 -5.06
CA THR A 255 -3.62 -29.54 -4.25
C THR A 255 -2.48 -28.88 -3.51
N ALA A 256 -2.10 -27.65 -3.89
CA ALA A 256 -0.95 -26.97 -3.33
C ALA A 256 -1.07 -27.00 -1.81
N VAL A 257 -0.23 -27.78 -1.15
CA VAL A 257 -0.19 -27.89 0.30
C VAL A 257 0.28 -26.51 0.78
N ILE A 258 -0.67 -25.64 1.13
CA ILE A 258 -0.36 -24.31 1.68
C ILE A 258 0.54 -24.54 2.89
N SER A 259 1.79 -24.10 2.80
CA SER A 259 2.78 -24.35 3.84
C SER A 259 2.25 -23.84 5.19
N PRO A 260 2.51 -24.55 6.30
CA PRO A 260 2.07 -24.13 7.63
C PRO A 260 2.56 -22.71 7.96
N GLU A 261 3.73 -22.33 7.44
CA GLU A 261 4.30 -20.99 7.54
C GLU A 261 3.47 -19.93 6.83
N LEU A 262 2.98 -20.23 5.61
CA LEU A 262 2.15 -19.29 4.85
C LEU A 262 0.77 -19.08 5.50
N LYS A 263 0.17 -20.14 6.06
CA LYS A 263 -1.08 -20.03 6.85
C LYS A 263 -0.88 -19.14 8.07
N LEU A 264 0.22 -19.31 8.80
CA LEU A 264 0.53 -18.50 9.97
C LEU A 264 0.84 -17.04 9.60
N SER A 265 1.63 -16.83 8.55
CA SER A 265 1.94 -15.50 8.01
C SER A 265 0.67 -14.74 7.64
N THR A 266 -0.26 -15.41 6.94
CA THR A 266 -1.55 -14.83 6.56
C THR A 266 -2.37 -14.45 7.79
N LYS A 267 -2.44 -15.32 8.81
CA LYS A 267 -3.18 -15.08 10.06
C LYS A 267 -2.61 -13.92 10.86
N ILE A 268 -1.28 -13.85 11.01
CA ILE A 268 -0.62 -12.75 11.73
C ILE A 268 -0.85 -11.44 10.98
N SER A 269 -0.65 -11.44 9.66
CA SER A 269 -0.86 -10.27 8.81
C SER A 269 -2.31 -9.76 8.85
N SER A 270 -3.29 -10.64 8.68
CA SER A 270 -4.72 -10.27 8.68
C SER A 270 -5.15 -9.66 10.01
N ASN A 271 -4.69 -10.25 11.12
CA ASN A 271 -4.96 -9.71 12.46
C ASN A 271 -4.32 -8.32 12.63
N GLY A 272 -3.10 -8.12 12.13
CA GLY A 272 -2.42 -6.82 12.18
C GLY A 272 -3.15 -5.73 11.41
N ILE A 273 -3.57 -6.03 10.18
CA ILE A 273 -4.35 -5.10 9.34
C ILE A 273 -5.70 -4.79 10.01
N GLY A 274 -6.40 -5.81 10.53
CA GLY A 274 -7.67 -5.63 11.23
C GLY A 274 -7.55 -4.71 12.45
N ILE A 275 -6.53 -4.92 13.29
CA ILE A 275 -6.22 -4.06 14.44
C ILE A 275 -5.94 -2.62 13.98
N GLY A 276 -5.15 -2.43 12.92
CA GLY A 276 -4.87 -1.11 12.34
C GLY A 276 -6.12 -0.39 11.83
N TYR A 277 -7.02 -1.09 11.14
CA TYR A 277 -8.29 -0.52 10.67
C TYR A 277 -9.22 -0.12 11.81
N ILE A 278 -9.29 -0.91 12.88
CA ILE A 278 -10.06 -0.56 14.08
C ILE A 278 -9.48 0.73 14.70
N ALA A 279 -8.16 0.84 14.81
CA ALA A 279 -7.49 2.05 15.29
C ALA A 279 -7.84 3.27 14.43
N GLY A 280 -7.74 3.12 13.11
CA GLY A 280 -8.02 4.17 12.14
C GLY A 280 -9.47 4.65 12.22
N LEU A 281 -10.44 3.75 12.27
CA LEU A 281 -11.85 4.10 12.42
C LEU A 281 -12.12 4.82 13.75
N PHE A 282 -11.50 4.36 14.84
CA PHE A 282 -11.62 4.99 16.15
C PHE A 282 -11.08 6.43 16.14
N VAL A 283 -9.84 6.63 15.68
CA VAL A 283 -9.23 7.95 15.62
C VAL A 283 -9.93 8.85 14.59
N GLN A 284 -10.44 8.28 13.49
CA GLN A 284 -11.25 9.02 12.51
C GLN A 284 -12.55 9.56 13.14
N ALA A 285 -13.23 8.77 13.98
CA ALA A 285 -14.40 9.22 14.70
C ALA A 285 -14.05 10.35 15.70
N VAL A 286 -12.94 10.20 16.43
CA VAL A 286 -12.42 11.25 17.33
C VAL A 286 -12.06 12.52 16.55
N ALA A 287 -11.45 12.39 15.38
CA ALA A 287 -11.10 13.51 14.52
C ALA A 287 -12.34 14.28 14.04
N ILE A 288 -13.40 13.57 13.62
CA ILE A 288 -14.68 14.17 13.25
C ILE A 288 -15.27 14.94 14.44
N LEU A 289 -15.27 14.34 15.64
CA LEU A 289 -15.76 14.99 16.86
C LEU A 289 -14.99 16.29 17.17
N ILE A 290 -13.66 16.27 17.05
CA ILE A 290 -12.82 17.45 17.25
C ILE A 290 -13.16 18.55 16.25
N VAL A 291 -13.31 18.21 14.97
CA VAL A 291 -13.63 19.17 13.90
C VAL A 291 -14.97 19.83 14.14
N VAL A 292 -16.00 19.05 14.49
CA VAL A 292 -17.34 19.57 14.83
C VAL A 292 -17.29 20.47 16.07
N ALA A 293 -16.61 20.04 17.13
CA ALA A 293 -16.53 20.80 18.38
C ALA A 293 -15.78 22.13 18.26
N THR A 294 -14.83 22.23 17.32
CA THR A 294 -13.98 23.41 17.11
C THR A 294 -14.41 24.28 15.93
N GLY A 295 -15.55 23.98 15.30
CA GLY A 295 -16.15 24.82 14.24
C GLY A 295 -15.48 24.75 12.87
N SER A 296 -14.84 23.62 12.53
CA SER A 296 -14.27 23.34 11.19
C SER A 296 -13.27 24.40 10.67
N THR A 297 -12.45 24.94 11.57
CA THR A 297 -11.42 25.95 11.26
C THR A 297 -10.10 25.32 10.78
N THR A 298 -9.19 26.14 10.22
CA THR A 298 -7.80 25.69 9.93
C THR A 298 -7.07 25.24 11.20
N PHE A 299 -7.44 25.74 12.38
CA PHE A 299 -6.91 25.24 13.65
C PHE A 299 -7.43 23.82 13.96
N SER A 300 -8.71 23.55 13.71
CA SER A 300 -9.33 22.23 13.88
C SER A 300 -8.56 21.14 13.11
N LEU A 301 -8.23 21.41 11.86
CA LEU A 301 -7.49 20.47 11.00
C LEU A 301 -6.07 20.19 11.52
N ARG A 302 -5.36 21.24 11.95
CA ARG A 302 -4.02 21.12 12.54
C ARG A 302 -4.06 20.38 13.88
N LEU A 303 -5.10 20.59 14.68
CA LEU A 303 -5.32 19.88 15.94
C LEU A 303 -5.57 18.39 15.72
N VAL A 304 -6.33 18.02 14.68
CA VAL A 304 -6.52 16.61 14.31
C VAL A 304 -5.20 15.97 13.89
N LEU A 305 -4.39 16.63 13.04
CA LEU A 305 -3.07 16.12 12.66
C LEU A 305 -2.15 15.98 13.89
N MET A 306 -2.24 16.89 14.86
CA MET A 306 -1.53 16.76 16.13
C MET A 306 -1.93 15.50 16.89
N VAL A 307 -3.23 15.22 17.02
CA VAL A 307 -3.74 14.02 17.68
C VAL A 307 -3.29 12.74 16.95
N VAL A 308 -3.33 12.73 15.63
CA VAL A 308 -2.84 11.60 14.81
C VAL A 308 -1.34 11.39 15.01
N GLY A 309 -0.54 12.47 15.00
CA GLY A 309 0.90 12.40 15.25
C GLY A 309 1.23 11.90 16.66
N LEU A 310 0.51 12.38 17.68
CA LEU A 310 0.68 11.91 19.06
C LEU A 310 0.27 10.45 19.23
N TRP A 311 -0.82 10.02 18.58
CA TRP A 311 -1.23 8.62 18.57
C TRP A 311 -0.13 7.73 17.98
N TRP A 312 0.36 8.08 16.79
CA TRP A 312 1.43 7.34 16.14
C TRP A 312 2.71 7.33 17.00
N PHE A 313 3.05 8.44 17.65
CA PHE A 313 4.22 8.52 18.54
C PHE A 313 4.08 7.60 19.76
N VAL A 314 2.98 7.72 20.50
CA VAL A 314 2.77 6.99 21.77
C VAL A 314 2.69 5.49 21.53
N PHE A 315 1.94 5.05 20.52
CA PHE A 315 1.76 3.63 20.23
C PHE A 315 2.95 3.00 19.46
N SER A 316 3.92 3.81 19.02
CA SER A 316 5.22 3.30 18.55
C SER A 316 6.17 2.94 19.69
N ILE A 317 5.94 3.42 20.93
CA ILE A 317 6.79 3.12 22.09
C ILE A 317 6.76 1.63 22.48
N PRO A 318 5.59 0.95 22.57
CA PRO A 318 5.56 -0.49 22.83
C PRO A 318 6.31 -1.30 21.76
N ALA A 319 6.23 -0.89 20.49
CA ALA A 319 7.02 -1.50 19.42
C ALA A 319 8.53 -1.33 19.67
N ALA A 320 8.96 -0.15 20.13
CA ALA A 320 10.35 0.10 20.48
C ALA A 320 10.85 -0.78 21.64
N LEU A 321 10.01 -1.02 22.65
CA LEU A 321 10.35 -1.79 23.84
C LEU A 321 10.26 -3.31 23.63
N TRP A 322 9.27 -3.79 22.88
CA TRP A 322 8.96 -5.22 22.79
C TRP A 322 9.51 -5.90 21.53
N LEU A 323 9.68 -5.17 20.43
CA LEU A 323 10.23 -5.75 19.20
C LEU A 323 11.73 -6.01 19.38
N ARG A 324 12.20 -7.23 19.13
CA ARG A 324 13.63 -7.55 19.25
C ARG A 324 14.37 -7.12 17.98
N PRO A 325 15.61 -6.62 18.08
CA PRO A 325 16.47 -6.49 16.91
C PRO A 325 16.81 -7.91 16.42
N ARG A 326 16.32 -8.28 15.24
CA ARG A 326 16.76 -9.48 14.52
C ARG A 326 17.67 -9.02 13.38
N PRO A 327 19.01 -9.10 13.55
CA PRO A 327 19.92 -8.70 12.49
C PRO A 327 19.72 -9.59 11.27
N GLY A 328 20.07 -9.08 10.10
CA GLY A 328 20.16 -9.86 8.87
C GLY A 328 21.61 -10.22 8.53
N PRO A 329 21.84 -11.11 7.55
CA PRO A 329 23.17 -11.61 7.20
C PRO A 329 24.10 -10.45 6.82
N PRO A 330 25.39 -10.50 7.22
CA PRO A 330 26.34 -9.45 6.85
C PRO A 330 26.50 -9.34 5.33
N LEU A 331 26.81 -8.14 4.84
CA LEU A 331 27.15 -7.96 3.43
C LEU A 331 28.42 -8.76 3.08
N PRO A 332 28.53 -9.29 1.85
CA PRO A 332 29.77 -9.89 1.37
C PRO A 332 30.95 -8.91 1.51
N THR A 333 32.06 -9.41 2.06
CA THR A 333 33.26 -8.66 2.48
C THR A 333 33.92 -7.86 1.35
N GLU A 334 33.61 -8.13 0.07
CA GLU A 334 34.16 -7.37 -1.07
C GLU A 334 33.65 -5.92 -1.16
N LEU A 335 32.50 -5.60 -0.54
CA LEU A 335 31.87 -4.27 -0.62
C LEU A 335 32.17 -3.34 0.57
N THR A 336 32.87 -3.80 1.60
CA THR A 336 33.16 -3.00 2.81
C THR A 336 34.26 -1.95 2.62
N GLY A 337 34.98 -1.95 1.49
CA GLY A 337 36.14 -1.09 1.26
C GLY A 337 35.84 0.36 0.85
N HIS A 338 34.63 0.69 0.40
CA HIS A 338 34.25 2.06 0.00
C HIS A 338 33.00 2.49 0.75
N SER A 339 33.16 3.37 1.76
CA SER A 339 32.09 4.05 2.53
C SER A 339 30.84 3.19 2.79
N GLY A 340 30.79 2.53 3.96
CA GLY A 340 29.78 1.51 4.30
C GLY A 340 28.35 1.80 3.83
N TRP A 341 27.84 3.04 3.97
CA TRP A 341 26.49 3.43 3.51
C TRP A 341 26.34 3.45 1.98
N VAL A 342 27.34 3.93 1.24
CA VAL A 342 27.33 3.93 -0.23
C VAL A 342 27.37 2.49 -0.76
N GLY A 343 28.09 1.59 -0.09
CA GLY A 343 28.07 0.15 -0.36
C GLY A 343 26.67 -0.46 -0.24
N TYR A 344 25.93 -0.17 0.83
CA TYR A 344 24.54 -0.63 1.00
C TYR A 344 23.62 -0.12 -0.11
N VAL A 345 23.68 1.18 -0.41
CA VAL A 345 22.84 1.79 -1.45
C VAL A 345 23.16 1.18 -2.81
N THR A 346 24.44 1.13 -3.20
CA THR A 346 24.83 0.56 -4.51
C THR A 346 24.43 -0.91 -4.64
N TYR A 347 24.52 -1.70 -3.57
CA TYR A 347 24.03 -3.07 -3.55
C TYR A 347 22.51 -3.15 -3.72
N ALA A 348 21.73 -2.33 -3.00
CA ALA A 348 20.26 -2.31 -3.10
C ALA A 348 19.79 -2.03 -4.53
N TRP A 349 20.39 -1.01 -5.16
CA TRP A 349 20.08 -0.64 -6.53
C TRP A 349 20.51 -1.75 -7.51
N LYS A 350 21.71 -2.33 -7.35
CA LYS A 350 22.17 -3.45 -8.18
C LYS A 350 21.26 -4.69 -8.05
N ALA A 351 20.82 -5.02 -6.84
CA ALA A 351 19.89 -6.12 -6.58
C ALA A 351 18.53 -5.87 -7.24
N LEU A 352 17.98 -4.66 -7.12
CA LEU A 352 16.73 -4.28 -7.79
C LEU A 352 16.84 -4.41 -9.31
N PHE A 353 17.90 -3.86 -9.93
CA PHE A 353 18.10 -3.97 -11.37
C PHE A 353 18.29 -5.42 -11.84
N LYS A 354 18.93 -6.27 -11.02
CA LYS A 354 19.03 -7.71 -11.30
C LYS A 354 17.65 -8.37 -11.29
N THR A 355 16.81 -8.10 -10.29
CA THR A 355 15.44 -8.61 -10.20
C THR A 355 14.58 -8.13 -11.38
N ILE A 356 14.69 -6.86 -11.76
CA ILE A 356 14.02 -6.33 -12.97
C ILE A 356 14.50 -7.07 -14.22
N GLY A 357 15.81 -7.36 -14.33
CA GLY A 357 16.37 -8.15 -15.43
C GLY A 357 15.78 -9.55 -15.53
N HIS A 358 15.56 -10.23 -14.39
CA HIS A 358 14.88 -11.53 -14.36
C HIS A 358 13.39 -11.40 -14.69
N ALA A 359 12.69 -10.46 -14.05
CA ALA A 359 11.27 -10.21 -14.29
C ALA A 359 10.95 -9.93 -15.76
N ARG A 360 11.83 -9.25 -16.48
CA ARG A 360 11.68 -8.96 -17.92
C ARG A 360 11.59 -10.20 -18.82
N ARG A 361 12.01 -11.36 -18.36
CA ARG A 361 11.88 -12.62 -19.12
C ARG A 361 10.48 -13.24 -19.00
N LEU A 362 9.73 -12.88 -17.94
CA LEU A 362 8.37 -13.36 -17.67
C LEU A 362 7.37 -12.38 -18.30
N LYS A 363 6.79 -12.75 -19.44
CA LYS A 363 5.97 -11.83 -20.25
C LYS A 363 4.70 -11.43 -19.52
N ASP A 364 3.97 -12.41 -18.98
CA ASP A 364 2.72 -12.18 -18.26
C ASP A 364 2.93 -11.38 -16.97
N LEU A 365 4.04 -11.63 -16.27
CA LEU A 365 4.41 -10.87 -15.08
C LEU A 365 4.68 -9.40 -15.40
N VAL A 366 5.36 -9.10 -16.51
CA VAL A 366 5.60 -7.71 -16.93
C VAL A 366 4.30 -7.03 -17.35
N ILE A 367 3.44 -7.70 -18.12
CA ILE A 367 2.13 -7.14 -18.51
C ILE A 367 1.28 -6.85 -17.27
N PHE A 368 1.26 -7.77 -16.31
CA PHE A 368 0.58 -7.58 -15.04
C PHE A 368 1.18 -6.44 -14.22
N LEU A 369 2.52 -6.32 -14.11
CA LEU A 369 3.16 -5.21 -13.41
C LEU A 369 2.86 -3.86 -14.07
N CYS A 370 2.80 -3.79 -15.40
CA CYS A 370 2.37 -2.60 -16.12
C CYS A 370 0.90 -2.25 -15.82
N ALA A 371 0.00 -3.25 -15.82
CA ALA A 371 -1.40 -3.04 -15.46
C ALA A 371 -1.55 -2.58 -14.01
N TRP A 372 -0.83 -3.23 -13.08
CA TRP A 372 -0.81 -2.89 -11.67
C TRP A 372 -0.23 -1.50 -11.41
N PHE A 373 0.82 -1.09 -12.13
CA PHE A 373 1.38 0.26 -12.04
C PHE A 373 0.30 1.32 -12.29
N LEU A 374 -0.43 1.19 -13.41
CA LEU A 374 -1.49 2.12 -13.80
C LEU A 374 -2.70 2.05 -12.86
N LEU A 375 -3.07 0.85 -12.42
CA LEU A 375 -4.20 0.63 -11.52
C LEU A 375 -3.92 1.18 -10.12
N SER A 376 -2.72 0.97 -9.58
CA SER A 376 -2.28 1.51 -8.30
C SER A 376 -2.24 3.04 -8.32
N ASP A 377 -1.70 3.65 -9.39
CA ASP A 377 -1.72 5.12 -9.53
C ASP A 377 -3.15 5.66 -9.61
N SER A 378 -4.04 4.95 -10.31
CA SER A 378 -5.48 5.29 -10.35
C SER A 378 -6.12 5.27 -8.96
N ILE A 379 -5.86 4.24 -8.16
CA ILE A 379 -6.42 4.10 -6.81
C ILE A 379 -5.96 5.27 -5.92
N ALA A 380 -4.66 5.57 -5.91
CA ALA A 380 -4.09 6.64 -5.11
C ALA A 380 -4.62 8.02 -5.56
N THR A 381 -4.67 8.25 -6.87
CA THR A 381 -5.06 9.54 -7.45
C THR A 381 -6.54 9.82 -7.28
N VAL A 382 -7.41 8.82 -7.47
CA VAL A 382 -8.85 8.97 -7.23
C VAL A 382 -9.12 9.30 -5.76
N SER A 383 -8.43 8.64 -4.82
CA SER A 383 -8.58 8.91 -3.38
C SER A 383 -8.30 10.38 -3.05
N GLY A 384 -7.12 10.88 -3.44
CA GLY A 384 -6.73 12.27 -3.18
C GLY A 384 -7.59 13.28 -3.95
N THR A 385 -7.94 12.98 -5.20
CA THR A 385 -8.73 13.89 -6.06
C THR A 385 -10.17 13.99 -5.60
N ALA A 386 -10.77 12.89 -5.15
CA ALA A 386 -12.13 12.88 -4.63
C ALA A 386 -12.28 13.76 -3.38
N VAL A 387 -11.34 13.66 -2.43
CA VAL A 387 -11.34 14.50 -1.21
C VAL A 387 -11.19 15.98 -1.57
N LEU A 388 -10.26 16.29 -2.47
CA LEU A 388 -10.00 17.68 -2.86
C LEU A 388 -11.17 18.27 -3.65
N PHE A 389 -11.72 17.52 -4.61
CA PHE A 389 -12.91 17.90 -5.38
C PHE A 389 -14.13 18.14 -4.48
N ALA A 390 -14.39 17.25 -3.52
CA ALA A 390 -15.49 17.39 -2.58
C ALA A 390 -15.36 18.65 -1.73
N LYS A 391 -14.12 18.99 -1.32
CA LYS A 391 -13.86 20.24 -0.59
C LYS A 391 -14.02 21.47 -1.48
N THR A 392 -13.34 21.52 -2.63
CA THR A 392 -13.21 22.75 -3.42
C THR A 392 -14.38 23.01 -4.36
N SER A 393 -14.94 21.96 -4.97
CA SER A 393 -16.02 22.09 -5.95
C SER A 393 -17.40 21.94 -5.32
N LEU A 394 -17.59 20.97 -4.42
CA LEU A 394 -18.89 20.77 -3.75
C LEU A 394 -19.03 21.61 -2.47
N GLY A 395 -17.97 22.28 -2.02
CA GLY A 395 -17.98 23.10 -0.80
C GLY A 395 -18.30 22.29 0.45
N MET A 396 -17.97 20.99 0.47
CA MET A 396 -18.29 20.12 1.59
C MET A 396 -17.50 20.51 2.83
N LYS A 397 -18.18 20.52 3.98
CA LYS A 397 -17.53 20.73 5.27
C LYS A 397 -16.57 19.59 5.59
N THR A 398 -15.52 19.88 6.33
CA THR A 398 -14.43 18.95 6.61
C THR A 398 -14.85 17.71 7.39
N GLU A 399 -15.86 17.83 8.25
CA GLU A 399 -16.45 16.69 8.97
C GLU A 399 -17.16 15.70 8.03
N ALA A 400 -17.78 16.18 6.95
CA ALA A 400 -18.42 15.34 5.95
C ALA A 400 -17.39 14.54 5.12
N LEU A 401 -16.24 15.14 4.84
CA LEU A 401 -15.13 14.46 4.16
C LEU A 401 -14.57 13.32 5.01
N GLY A 402 -14.46 13.54 6.32
CA GLY A 402 -14.07 12.49 7.25
C GLY A 402 -15.07 11.32 7.29
N LEU A 403 -16.36 11.59 7.15
CA LEU A 403 -17.42 10.57 7.09
C LEU A 403 -17.35 9.73 5.81
N ILE A 404 -17.02 10.33 4.66
CA ILE A 404 -16.82 9.59 3.40
C ILE A 404 -15.73 8.53 3.56
N ASN A 405 -14.62 8.87 4.24
CA ASN A 405 -13.54 7.92 4.48
C ASN A 405 -13.98 6.74 5.35
N VAL A 406 -14.78 6.98 6.40
CA VAL A 406 -15.38 5.92 7.23
C VAL A 406 -16.27 4.99 6.40
N ILE A 407 -17.10 5.55 5.52
CA ILE A 407 -17.97 4.79 4.62
C ILE A 407 -17.14 3.97 3.62
N ALA A 408 -16.11 4.55 3.01
CA ALA A 408 -15.24 3.85 2.08
C ALA A 408 -14.50 2.67 2.76
N MET A 409 -13.98 2.87 3.97
CA MET A 409 -13.30 1.81 4.71
C MET A 409 -14.22 0.66 5.09
N THR A 410 -15.38 0.98 5.67
CA THR A 410 -16.39 -0.04 6.04
C THR A 410 -16.88 -0.81 4.81
N ALA A 411 -17.16 -0.10 3.72
CA ALA A 411 -17.50 -0.72 2.45
C ALA A 411 -16.35 -1.56 1.87
N GLY A 412 -15.09 -1.18 2.09
CA GLY A 412 -13.92 -1.95 1.67
C GLY A 412 -13.72 -3.25 2.43
N VAL A 413 -13.97 -3.26 3.73
CA VAL A 413 -14.01 -4.50 4.53
C VAL A 413 -15.11 -5.41 4.02
N ILE A 414 -16.32 -4.87 3.79
CA ILE A 414 -17.44 -5.62 3.20
C ILE A 414 -17.06 -6.15 1.81
N GLY A 415 -16.42 -5.32 0.97
CA GLY A 415 -15.97 -5.68 -0.36
C GLY A 415 -14.98 -6.83 -0.37
N ALA A 416 -14.00 -6.84 0.53
CA ALA A 416 -13.01 -7.92 0.64
C ALA A 416 -13.67 -9.29 0.83
N PHE A 417 -14.73 -9.38 1.65
CA PHE A 417 -15.48 -10.63 1.84
C PHE A 417 -16.47 -10.91 0.71
N TYR A 418 -17.18 -9.89 0.24
CA TYR A 418 -18.24 -10.06 -0.75
C TYR A 418 -17.69 -10.43 -2.14
N TRP A 419 -16.53 -9.90 -2.53
CA TRP A 419 -15.88 -10.29 -3.79
C TRP A 419 -15.46 -11.77 -3.80
N SER A 420 -15.12 -12.35 -2.65
CA SER A 420 -14.90 -13.79 -2.54
C SER A 420 -16.19 -14.59 -2.77
N PHE A 421 -17.32 -14.09 -2.28
CA PHE A 421 -18.63 -14.70 -2.54
C PHE A 421 -19.03 -14.57 -4.01
N VAL A 422 -18.92 -13.38 -4.61
CA VAL A 422 -19.24 -13.12 -6.03
C VAL A 422 -18.38 -13.99 -6.95
N SER A 423 -17.08 -14.10 -6.70
CA SER A 423 -16.20 -14.95 -7.51
C SER A 423 -16.63 -16.42 -7.48
N ARG A 424 -17.08 -16.95 -6.34
CA ARG A 424 -17.58 -18.34 -6.22
C ARG A 424 -18.93 -18.52 -6.93
N VAL A 425 -19.88 -17.61 -6.72
CA VAL A 425 -21.23 -17.73 -7.30
C VAL A 425 -21.18 -17.67 -8.83
N PHE A 426 -20.34 -16.80 -9.38
CA PHE A 426 -20.22 -16.61 -10.84
C PHE A 426 -19.09 -17.44 -11.47
N ASN A 427 -18.39 -18.29 -10.70
CA ASN A 427 -17.21 -19.06 -11.13
C ASN A 427 -16.18 -18.19 -11.89
N LEU A 428 -15.90 -17.00 -11.36
CA LEU A 428 -14.98 -16.04 -11.96
C LEU A 428 -13.54 -16.36 -11.54
N SER A 429 -12.66 -16.56 -12.52
CA SER A 429 -11.21 -16.57 -12.30
C SER A 429 -10.74 -15.24 -11.67
N ALA A 430 -9.61 -15.25 -10.95
CA ALA A 430 -9.02 -14.08 -10.31
C ALA A 430 -8.81 -12.92 -11.30
N SER A 431 -8.33 -13.20 -12.53
CA SER A 431 -8.19 -12.18 -13.59
C SER A 431 -9.53 -11.52 -13.93
N ARG A 432 -10.59 -12.33 -14.13
CA ARG A 432 -11.93 -11.81 -14.47
C ARG A 432 -12.54 -11.01 -13.33
N THR A 433 -12.25 -11.37 -12.08
CA THR A 433 -12.70 -10.63 -10.90
C THR A 433 -12.01 -9.26 -10.81
N ILE A 434 -10.71 -9.19 -11.11
CA ILE A 434 -9.98 -7.91 -11.20
C ILE A 434 -10.58 -7.03 -12.31
N VAL A 435 -10.85 -7.59 -13.49
CA VAL A 435 -11.50 -6.86 -14.60
C VAL A 435 -12.88 -6.33 -14.18
N ALA A 436 -13.70 -7.13 -13.49
CA ALA A 436 -14.99 -6.69 -12.99
C ALA A 436 -14.85 -5.53 -11.98
N CYS A 437 -13.85 -5.58 -11.09
CA CYS A 437 -13.55 -4.49 -10.18
C CYS A 437 -13.12 -3.21 -10.93
N ILE A 438 -12.29 -3.32 -11.98
CA ILE A 438 -11.87 -2.18 -12.81
C ILE A 438 -13.09 -1.57 -13.51
N CYS A 439 -13.97 -2.38 -14.09
CA CYS A 439 -15.21 -1.89 -14.72
C CYS A 439 -16.11 -1.15 -13.72
N LEU A 440 -16.23 -1.65 -12.49
CA LEU A 440 -16.98 -0.96 -11.43
C LEU A 440 -16.27 0.33 -10.98
N PHE A 441 -14.93 0.33 -10.97
CA PHE A 441 -14.13 1.50 -10.62
C PHE A 441 -14.31 2.63 -11.64
N GLU A 442 -14.38 2.29 -12.93
CA GLU A 442 -14.55 3.22 -14.06
C GLU A 442 -15.86 4.01 -13.97
N ILE A 443 -16.88 3.49 -13.29
CA ILE A 443 -18.15 4.20 -13.08
C ILE A 443 -17.93 5.52 -12.32
N ILE A 444 -16.95 5.58 -11.42
CA ILE A 444 -16.70 6.77 -10.58
C ILE A 444 -16.31 7.99 -11.43
N PRO A 445 -15.23 7.96 -12.23
CA PRO A 445 -14.88 9.09 -13.07
C PRO A 445 -15.92 9.35 -14.17
N LEU A 446 -16.52 8.32 -14.75
CA LEU A 446 -17.60 8.50 -15.73
C LEU A 446 -18.80 9.24 -15.14
N TYR A 447 -19.19 8.92 -13.90
CA TYR A 447 -20.24 9.64 -13.19
C TYR A 447 -19.85 11.10 -12.94
N GLY A 448 -18.60 11.38 -12.58
CA GLY A 448 -18.10 12.76 -12.47
C GLY A 448 -18.17 13.54 -13.80
N LEU A 449 -17.92 12.87 -14.92
CA LEU A 449 -18.00 13.46 -16.27
C LEU A 449 -19.43 13.78 -16.72
N LEU A 450 -20.44 13.08 -16.20
CA LEU A 450 -21.85 13.43 -16.45
C LEU A 450 -22.16 14.88 -16.04
N GLY A 451 -21.40 15.45 -15.11
CA GLY A 451 -21.48 16.85 -14.70
C GLY A 451 -21.12 17.87 -15.80
N PHE A 452 -20.48 17.46 -16.90
CA PHE A 452 -20.26 18.31 -18.08
C PHE A 452 -21.45 18.36 -19.03
N ILE A 453 -22.36 17.38 -18.96
CA ILE A 453 -23.49 17.29 -19.89
C ILE A 453 -24.49 18.42 -19.57
N PRO A 454 -24.78 19.35 -20.50
CA PRO A 454 -25.62 20.51 -20.22
C PRO A 454 -27.04 20.15 -19.75
N ALA A 455 -27.59 19.03 -20.24
CA ALA A 455 -28.88 18.51 -19.80
C ALA A 455 -28.86 18.14 -18.31
N ILE A 456 -27.86 17.39 -17.87
CA ILE A 456 -27.70 16.93 -16.48
C ILE A 456 -27.35 18.11 -15.57
N LYS A 457 -26.52 19.05 -16.06
CA LYS A 457 -26.23 20.31 -15.35
C LYS A 457 -27.48 21.15 -15.09
N ARG A 458 -28.46 21.11 -15.99
CA ARG A 458 -29.75 21.81 -15.82
C ARG A 458 -30.69 21.11 -14.85
N TYR A 459 -30.61 19.78 -14.74
CA TYR A 459 -31.41 19.01 -13.79
C TYR A 459 -30.95 19.21 -12.34
N GLY A 460 -29.69 19.60 -12.10
CA GLY A 460 -29.20 19.97 -10.76
C GLY A 460 -29.02 18.79 -9.79
N VAL A 461 -29.34 17.57 -10.24
CA VAL A 461 -29.23 16.30 -9.55
C VAL A 461 -28.51 15.37 -10.54
N PHE A 462 -27.51 14.62 -10.08
CA PHE A 462 -26.57 13.79 -10.85
C PHE A 462 -25.34 14.51 -11.44
N GLY A 463 -24.21 13.80 -11.49
CA GLY A 463 -22.97 14.30 -12.08
C GLY A 463 -22.05 15.03 -11.09
N LEU A 464 -22.02 14.57 -9.83
CA LEU A 464 -21.26 15.17 -8.74
C LEU A 464 -21.58 16.66 -8.56
N GLN A 465 -22.86 17.00 -8.57
CA GLN A 465 -23.34 18.38 -8.38
C GLN A 465 -23.77 18.65 -6.95
N GLN A 466 -24.20 17.61 -6.24
CA GLN A 466 -24.68 17.71 -4.87
C GLN A 466 -23.74 16.99 -3.88
N PRO A 467 -23.51 17.52 -2.67
CA PRO A 467 -22.68 16.89 -1.65
C PRO A 467 -23.05 15.45 -1.30
N TRP A 468 -24.35 15.10 -1.35
CA TRP A 468 -24.81 13.78 -0.96
C TRP A 468 -24.36 12.68 -1.93
N GLU A 469 -24.09 13.02 -3.21
CA GLU A 469 -23.67 12.08 -4.25
C GLU A 469 -22.29 11.46 -3.94
N MET A 470 -21.46 12.13 -3.14
CA MET A 470 -20.14 11.64 -2.73
C MET A 470 -20.21 10.43 -1.78
N TYR A 471 -21.26 10.30 -0.96
CA TYR A 471 -21.37 9.19 0.00
C TYR A 471 -21.56 7.82 -0.67
N PRO A 472 -22.53 7.61 -1.58
CA PRO A 472 -22.67 6.33 -2.28
C PRO A 472 -21.47 6.04 -3.18
N LEU A 473 -20.87 7.04 -3.82
CA LEU A 473 -19.64 6.85 -4.61
C LEU A 473 -18.45 6.44 -3.73
N GLY A 474 -18.33 7.01 -2.53
CA GLY A 474 -17.34 6.58 -1.54
C GLY A 474 -17.52 5.13 -1.11
N ALA A 475 -18.76 4.67 -0.96
CA ALA A 475 -19.06 3.26 -0.68
C ALA A 475 -18.65 2.35 -1.85
N VAL A 476 -18.96 2.73 -3.09
CA VAL A 476 -18.54 1.98 -4.29
C VAL A 476 -17.02 1.93 -4.41
N TYR A 477 -16.33 3.07 -4.20
CA TYR A 477 -14.88 3.15 -4.18
C TYR A 477 -14.26 2.18 -3.16
N GLY A 478 -14.77 2.23 -1.91
CA GLY A 478 -14.35 1.35 -0.84
C GLY A 478 -14.52 -0.13 -1.21
N PHE A 479 -15.72 -0.51 -1.65
CA PHE A 479 -16.06 -1.86 -2.04
C PHE A 479 -15.14 -2.42 -3.15
N VAL A 480 -14.82 -1.60 -4.16
CA VAL A 480 -13.87 -1.94 -5.23
C VAL A 480 -12.45 -2.11 -4.68
N LEU A 481 -12.00 -1.18 -3.83
CA LEU A 481 -10.65 -1.20 -3.26
C LEU A 481 -10.37 -2.49 -2.47
N GLY A 482 -11.35 -2.96 -1.69
CA GLY A 482 -11.24 -4.22 -0.95
C GLY A 482 -11.05 -5.44 -1.86
N GLY A 483 -11.73 -5.46 -3.02
CA GLY A 483 -11.57 -6.49 -4.04
C GLY A 483 -10.22 -6.43 -4.74
N LEU A 484 -9.87 -5.26 -5.29
CA LEU A 484 -8.61 -5.06 -6.02
C LEU A 484 -7.38 -5.38 -5.17
N SER A 485 -7.34 -4.88 -3.93
CA SER A 485 -6.19 -5.12 -3.05
C SER A 485 -5.97 -6.60 -2.72
N SER A 486 -7.05 -7.39 -2.63
CA SER A 486 -6.98 -8.81 -2.27
C SER A 486 -6.63 -9.67 -3.48
N TYR A 487 -7.36 -9.49 -4.59
CA TYR A 487 -7.19 -10.30 -5.79
C TYR A 487 -5.91 -9.98 -6.56
N CYS A 488 -5.50 -8.71 -6.67
CA CYS A 488 -4.23 -8.39 -7.35
C CYS A 488 -3.03 -9.00 -6.63
N ARG A 489 -3.05 -9.06 -5.29
CA ARG A 489 -1.97 -9.67 -4.51
C ARG A 489 -1.93 -11.19 -4.64
N ALA A 490 -3.09 -11.85 -4.60
CA ALA A 490 -3.20 -13.29 -4.80
C ALA A 490 -2.77 -13.68 -6.23
N PHE A 491 -3.28 -12.94 -7.23
CA PHE A 491 -2.94 -13.12 -8.63
C PHE A 491 -1.45 -12.93 -8.91
N PHE A 492 -0.84 -11.92 -8.29
CA PHE A 492 0.60 -11.70 -8.40
C PHE A 492 1.38 -12.89 -7.81
N GLY A 493 0.98 -13.42 -6.66
CA GLY A 493 1.63 -14.57 -6.04
C GLY A 493 1.68 -15.81 -6.93
N GLU A 494 0.69 -16.01 -7.79
CA GLU A 494 0.65 -17.11 -8.76
C GLU A 494 1.64 -16.94 -9.93
N LEU A 495 2.11 -15.72 -10.21
CA LEU A 495 3.02 -15.42 -11.31
C LEU A 495 4.50 -15.44 -10.90
N ILE A 496 4.79 -15.60 -9.61
CA ILE A 496 6.14 -15.49 -9.08
C ILE A 496 6.85 -16.85 -9.18
N PRO A 497 8.12 -16.89 -9.64
CA PRO A 497 8.91 -18.11 -9.59
C PRO A 497 9.13 -18.56 -8.13
N PRO A 498 8.88 -19.84 -7.82
CA PRO A 498 9.11 -20.38 -6.48
C PRO A 498 10.57 -20.18 -6.06
N GLY A 499 10.79 -19.87 -4.79
CA GLY A 499 12.12 -19.59 -4.23
C GLY A 499 12.60 -18.13 -4.38
N PHE A 500 11.93 -17.29 -5.18
CA PHE A 500 12.29 -15.88 -5.36
C PHE A 500 11.20 -14.89 -4.90
N GLU A 501 10.22 -15.36 -4.11
CA GLU A 501 9.04 -14.61 -3.69
C GLU A 501 9.35 -13.23 -3.10
N ALA A 502 10.31 -13.16 -2.18
CA ALA A 502 10.68 -11.92 -1.52
C ALA A 502 11.14 -10.84 -2.52
N ALA A 503 11.94 -11.21 -3.53
CA ALA A 503 12.47 -10.27 -4.51
C ALA A 503 11.37 -9.73 -5.44
N PHE A 504 10.44 -10.59 -5.86
CA PHE A 504 9.32 -10.19 -6.71
C PHE A 504 8.25 -9.41 -5.95
N TYR A 505 7.94 -9.74 -4.69
CA TYR A 505 7.07 -8.92 -3.85
C TYR A 505 7.67 -7.56 -3.52
N ALA A 506 9.00 -7.46 -3.38
CA ALA A 506 9.68 -6.17 -3.28
C ALA A 506 9.52 -5.36 -4.57
N LEU A 507 9.65 -5.98 -5.75
CA LEU A 507 9.39 -5.33 -7.04
C LEU A 507 7.94 -4.83 -7.13
N TYR A 508 6.96 -5.64 -6.75
CA TYR A 508 5.54 -5.26 -6.71
C TYR A 508 5.28 -4.04 -5.80
N ALA A 509 5.88 -4.02 -4.60
CA ALA A 509 5.77 -2.90 -3.67
C ALA A 509 6.43 -1.62 -4.22
N ILE A 510 7.56 -1.75 -4.91
CA ILE A 510 8.23 -0.62 -5.57
C ILE A 510 7.39 -0.09 -6.73
N THR A 511 6.78 -0.97 -7.53
CA THR A 511 5.86 -0.59 -8.62
C THR A 511 4.63 0.14 -8.07
N ASP A 512 4.05 -0.33 -6.96
CA ASP A 512 2.93 0.31 -6.27
C ASP A 512 3.27 1.73 -5.79
N LYS A 513 4.40 1.90 -5.10
CA LYS A 513 4.80 3.22 -4.59
C LYS A 513 5.33 4.14 -5.68
N GLY A 514 6.01 3.60 -6.68
CA GLY A 514 6.58 4.37 -7.79
C GLY A 514 5.52 4.92 -8.74
N SER A 515 4.39 4.24 -8.90
CA SER A 515 3.32 4.70 -9.80
C SER A 515 2.58 5.92 -9.27
N SER A 516 2.33 5.97 -7.96
CA SER A 516 1.57 7.00 -7.23
C SER A 516 2.20 8.42 -7.26
N ILE A 517 3.29 8.60 -8.01
CA ILE A 517 3.95 9.89 -8.25
C ILE A 517 3.23 10.67 -9.37
N PHE A 518 2.80 9.97 -10.43
CA PHE A 518 2.39 10.62 -11.68
C PHE A 518 0.98 11.18 -11.60
N GLY A 519 0.02 10.42 -11.08
CA GLY A 519 -1.38 10.81 -11.13
C GLY A 519 -1.68 12.13 -10.40
N PRO A 520 -1.27 12.35 -9.12
CA PRO A 520 -1.48 13.63 -8.46
C PRO A 520 -0.79 14.79 -9.18
N ALA A 521 0.41 14.59 -9.74
CA ALA A 521 1.11 15.63 -10.51
C ALA A 521 0.34 16.01 -11.78
N ILE A 522 -0.20 15.04 -12.51
CA ILE A 522 -0.97 15.30 -13.74
C ILE A 522 -2.31 15.97 -13.38
N VAL A 523 -3.00 15.51 -12.34
CA VAL A 523 -4.23 16.15 -11.84
C VAL A 523 -3.98 17.59 -11.40
N GLY A 524 -2.87 17.85 -10.70
CA GLY A 524 -2.43 19.20 -10.35
C GLY A 524 -2.19 20.07 -11.59
N ALA A 525 -1.49 19.55 -12.60
CA ALA A 525 -1.23 20.28 -13.84
C ALA A 525 -2.49 20.61 -14.63
N ILE A 526 -3.46 19.69 -14.68
CA ILE A 526 -4.77 19.92 -15.29
C ILE A 526 -5.52 21.02 -14.50
N THR A 527 -5.51 20.94 -13.17
CA THR A 527 -6.19 21.90 -12.30
C THR A 527 -5.59 23.31 -12.43
N ASP A 528 -4.27 23.43 -12.59
CA ASP A 528 -3.61 24.72 -12.86
C ASP A 528 -4.00 25.30 -14.22
N ARG A 529 -4.15 24.43 -15.24
CA ARG A 529 -4.49 24.89 -16.58
C ARG A 529 -5.94 25.34 -16.73
N TYR A 530 -6.88 24.60 -16.14
CA TYR A 530 -8.32 24.87 -16.28
C TYR A 530 -8.90 25.70 -15.14
N GLY A 531 -8.19 25.82 -14.01
CA GLY A 531 -8.64 26.56 -12.82
C GLY A 531 -9.64 25.78 -11.94
N GLU A 532 -10.14 24.64 -12.41
CA GLU A 532 -11.07 23.75 -11.70
C GLU A 532 -10.58 22.29 -11.75
N ILE A 533 -10.98 21.50 -10.77
CA ILE A 533 -10.56 20.08 -10.66
C ILE A 533 -11.37 19.17 -11.61
N ARG A 534 -12.59 19.57 -11.99
CA ARG A 534 -13.52 18.69 -12.73
C ARG A 534 -12.95 18.10 -14.04
N PRO A 535 -12.17 18.82 -14.87
CA PRO A 535 -11.53 18.24 -16.06
C PRO A 535 -10.58 17.08 -15.76
N ALA A 536 -10.06 16.96 -14.53
CA ALA A 536 -9.21 15.85 -14.13
C ALA A 536 -9.93 14.49 -14.19
N PHE A 537 -11.27 14.46 -14.11
CA PHE A 537 -12.02 13.20 -14.26
C PHE A 537 -11.83 12.55 -15.64
N VAL A 538 -11.51 13.31 -16.69
CA VAL A 538 -11.18 12.74 -18.01
C VAL A 538 -9.87 11.94 -17.92
N PHE A 539 -8.86 12.52 -17.28
CA PHE A 539 -7.59 11.84 -17.05
C PHE A 539 -7.79 10.60 -16.17
N LEU A 540 -8.58 10.69 -15.10
CA LEU A 540 -8.88 9.55 -14.22
C LEU A 540 -9.59 8.42 -14.96
N ALA A 541 -10.56 8.72 -15.83
CA ALA A 541 -11.24 7.72 -16.67
C ALA A 541 -10.23 7.01 -17.60
N VAL A 542 -9.37 7.76 -18.29
CA VAL A 542 -8.33 7.17 -19.15
C VAL A 542 -7.35 6.31 -18.34
N LEU A 543 -6.95 6.78 -17.16
CA LEU A 543 -5.99 6.09 -16.29
C LEU A 543 -6.55 4.77 -15.73
N ILE A 544 -7.83 4.74 -15.34
CA ILE A 544 -8.52 3.52 -14.84
C ILE A 544 -8.83 2.55 -15.99
N PHE A 545 -9.15 3.06 -17.17
CA PHE A 545 -9.44 2.24 -18.35
C PHE A 545 -8.19 1.55 -18.93
N LEU A 546 -7.01 2.18 -18.92
CA LEU A 546 -5.79 1.64 -19.54
C LEU A 546 -5.31 0.27 -18.99
N PRO A 547 -5.41 -0.04 -17.68
CA PRO A 547 -5.15 -1.37 -17.14
C PRO A 547 -6.05 -2.48 -17.70
N LEU A 548 -7.28 -2.16 -18.12
CA LEU A 548 -8.28 -3.14 -18.54
C LEU A 548 -7.81 -4.01 -19.72
N PRO A 549 -7.38 -3.45 -20.88
CA PRO A 549 -6.87 -4.27 -21.98
C PRO A 549 -5.62 -5.05 -21.58
N LEU A 550 -4.75 -4.50 -20.74
CA LEU A 550 -3.55 -5.20 -20.25
C LEU A 550 -3.93 -6.42 -19.41
N MET A 551 -4.88 -6.28 -18.48
CA MET A 551 -5.36 -7.40 -17.66
C MET A 551 -6.03 -8.51 -18.48
N LEU A 552 -6.71 -8.15 -19.58
CA LEU A 552 -7.30 -9.13 -20.50
C LEU A 552 -6.26 -9.89 -21.33
N LEU A 553 -5.05 -9.35 -21.50
CA LEU A 553 -3.93 -9.98 -22.20
C LEU A 553 -3.13 -10.95 -21.31
N VAL A 554 -3.27 -10.85 -19.98
CA VAL A 554 -2.55 -11.70 -19.04
C VAL A 554 -3.19 -13.08 -18.97
N ASP A 555 -2.38 -14.09 -19.26
CA ASP A 555 -2.75 -15.50 -19.11
C ASP A 555 -2.05 -16.07 -17.88
N VAL A 556 -2.84 -16.56 -16.92
CA VAL A 556 -2.35 -17.09 -15.64
C VAL A 556 -1.58 -18.38 -15.86
N ASP A 557 -2.07 -19.25 -16.73
CA ASP A 557 -1.51 -20.59 -16.91
C ASP A 557 -0.18 -20.49 -17.65
N ARG A 558 -0.09 -19.58 -18.64
CA ARG A 558 1.18 -19.23 -19.29
C ARG A 558 2.17 -18.63 -18.30
N GLY A 559 1.71 -17.69 -17.47
CA GLY A 559 2.57 -17.05 -16.46
C GLY A 559 3.13 -18.04 -15.44
N LYS A 560 2.32 -18.99 -14.96
CA LYS A 560 2.75 -20.06 -14.05
C LYS A 560 3.81 -20.96 -14.68
N ALA A 561 3.64 -21.32 -15.95
CA ALA A 561 4.60 -22.16 -16.67
C ALA A 561 5.95 -21.45 -16.92
N GLU A 562 5.93 -20.15 -17.24
CA GLU A 562 7.16 -19.34 -17.37
C GLU A 562 7.89 -19.21 -16.03
N ALA A 563 7.14 -19.01 -14.94
CA ALA A 563 7.67 -18.90 -13.58
C ALA A 563 8.33 -20.19 -13.11
N SER A 564 7.69 -21.35 -13.31
CA SER A 564 8.27 -22.64 -12.94
C SER A 564 9.54 -22.96 -13.74
N THR A 565 9.55 -22.71 -15.05
CA THR A 565 10.73 -22.92 -15.90
C THR A 565 11.91 -22.06 -15.43
N MET A 566 11.67 -20.80 -15.09
CA MET A 566 12.71 -19.92 -14.56
C MET A 566 13.25 -20.39 -13.21
N SER A 567 12.40 -20.90 -12.33
CA SER A 567 12.86 -21.40 -11.02
C SER A 567 13.85 -22.57 -11.18
N LEU A 568 13.56 -23.51 -12.08
CA LEU A 568 14.43 -24.64 -12.39
C LEU A 568 15.77 -24.19 -12.99
N GLU A 569 15.78 -23.19 -13.88
CA GLU A 569 17.02 -22.63 -14.42
C GLU A 569 17.89 -21.96 -13.34
N LEU A 570 17.27 -21.24 -12.40
CA LEU A 570 17.96 -20.55 -11.33
C LEU A 570 18.49 -21.52 -10.27
N GLU A 571 17.73 -22.56 -9.95
CA GLU A 571 18.17 -23.66 -9.09
C GLU A 571 19.32 -24.45 -9.72
N GLY A 572 19.24 -24.77 -11.01
CA GLY A 572 20.31 -25.45 -11.75
C GLY A 572 21.62 -24.67 -11.72
N LYS A 573 21.56 -23.35 -11.97
CA LYS A 573 22.75 -22.48 -11.86
C LYS A 573 23.30 -22.39 -10.45
N ARG A 574 22.42 -22.39 -9.43
CA ARG A 574 22.85 -22.37 -8.03
C ARG A 574 23.60 -23.66 -7.68
N GLN A 575 23.09 -24.81 -8.13
CA GLN A 575 23.77 -26.09 -7.95
C GLN A 575 25.11 -26.15 -8.69
N GLU A 576 25.22 -25.58 -9.89
CA GLU A 576 26.50 -25.46 -10.61
C GLU A 576 27.51 -24.59 -9.86
N ILE A 577 27.09 -23.42 -9.36
CA ILE A 577 27.96 -22.54 -8.57
C ILE A 577 28.40 -23.22 -7.27
N ASP A 578 27.48 -23.87 -6.55
CA ASP A 578 27.79 -24.59 -5.31
C ASP A 578 28.69 -25.83 -5.58
N ARG A 579 28.62 -26.40 -6.80
CA ARG A 579 29.51 -27.48 -7.24
C ARG A 579 30.90 -26.94 -7.53
N ASP A 580 31.01 -25.86 -8.31
CA ASP A 580 32.30 -25.24 -8.66
C ASP A 580 33.01 -24.65 -7.43
N ALA A 581 32.26 -24.10 -6.46
CA ALA A 581 32.76 -23.67 -5.17
C ALA A 581 33.29 -24.84 -4.31
N ARG A 582 32.64 -26.00 -4.37
CA ARG A 582 33.13 -27.23 -3.71
C ARG A 582 34.37 -27.81 -4.39
N TYR A 583 34.48 -27.72 -5.72
CA TYR A 583 35.67 -28.16 -6.45
C TYR A 583 36.88 -27.24 -6.24
N THR A 584 36.66 -25.94 -6.00
CA THR A 584 37.73 -24.99 -5.64
C THR A 584 38.16 -25.06 -4.17
N ALA A 585 37.35 -25.67 -3.30
CA ALA A 585 37.67 -25.91 -1.88
C ALA A 585 38.43 -27.22 -1.60
N ILE A 586 38.75 -28.02 -2.63
CA ILE A 586 39.72 -29.11 -2.49
C ILE A 586 41.11 -28.46 -2.47
N PRO A 587 41.94 -28.66 -1.42
CA PRO A 587 43.28 -28.11 -1.42
C PRO A 587 44.00 -28.68 -2.62
N THR A 588 44.42 -27.81 -3.53
CA THR A 588 45.43 -28.14 -4.52
C THR A 588 46.61 -28.64 -3.71
N ILE A 589 46.85 -29.95 -3.76
CA ILE A 589 48.06 -30.56 -3.23
C ILE A 589 49.18 -29.89 -4.01
N VAL A 590 49.81 -28.93 -3.37
CA VAL A 590 51.15 -28.47 -3.70
C VAL A 590 52.00 -29.73 -3.59
N LEU A 591 52.36 -30.30 -4.74
CA LEU A 591 53.49 -31.23 -4.79
C LEU A 591 54.71 -30.39 -4.42
N SER A 592 55.09 -30.50 -3.15
CA SER A 592 56.38 -30.08 -2.64
C SER A 592 57.48 -30.87 -3.37
N GLU A 593 58.51 -30.13 -3.73
CA GLU A 593 59.84 -30.61 -4.06
C GLU A 593 60.31 -31.66 -3.04
N GLU A 594 60.91 -32.76 -3.51
CA GLU A 594 61.90 -33.54 -2.78
C GLU A 594 62.92 -34.12 -3.79
N GLU A 595 64.11 -33.50 -3.75
CA GLU A 595 65.49 -33.92 -4.07
C GLU A 595 65.76 -35.11 -5.02
N ASP A 596 66.39 -34.81 -6.16
CA ASP A 596 67.81 -35.14 -6.45
C ASP A 596 68.38 -34.29 -7.60
#